data_AF-A0A1G7G7J0-F1
#
_entry.id   AF-A0A1G7G7J0-F1
#
_cell.length_a   1.000
_cell.length_b   1.000
_cell.length_c   1.000
_cell.angle_alpha   90.00
_cell.angle_beta   90.00
_cell.angle_gamma   90.00
#
_symmetry.space_group_name_H-M   'P 1'
#
loop_
_entity.id
_entity.type
_entity.pdbx_description
1 polymer ?
#
loop_
_entity_poly.entity_id
_entity_poly.type
_entity_poly.pdbx_seq_one_letter_code
_entity_poly.pdbx_strand_id
1 'polypeptide(L)' 'MIPQSFKDIVSNVENAGFFQTLAMIIFILFFVVVVYIVINRPKKYYSEEENAPLEKDHDDDKFTL' A
#
# COMPACT_ATOMS: atom_id res chain seq x y z
N MET A 1 24.37 9.01 -21.39
CA MET A 1 24.68 10.26 -20.64
C MET A 1 23.38 10.77 -20.08
N ILE A 2 23.27 10.89 -18.76
CA ILE A 2 22.17 11.67 -18.17
C ILE A 2 22.31 13.08 -18.76
N PRO A 3 21.24 13.70 -19.30
CA PRO A 3 21.36 15.01 -19.92
C PRO A 3 21.99 15.98 -18.91
N GLN A 4 23.01 16.71 -19.34
CA GLN A 4 23.82 17.58 -18.46
C GLN A 4 22.93 18.53 -17.64
N SER A 5 21.81 18.96 -18.22
CA SER A 5 20.76 19.74 -17.58
C SER A 5 20.21 19.13 -16.29
N PHE A 6 20.02 17.81 -16.21
CA PHE A 6 19.59 17.16 -14.96
C PHE A 6 20.70 17.15 -13.92
N LYS A 7 21.95 16.98 -14.35
CA LYS A 7 23.09 17.02 -13.45
C LYS A 7 23.23 18.41 -12.83
N ASP A 8 23.10 19.45 -13.64
CA ASP A 8 23.17 20.86 -13.20
C ASP A 8 22.00 21.22 -12.27
N ILE A 9 20.78 20.75 -12.57
CA ILE A 9 19.61 20.94 -11.70
C ILE A 9 19.83 20.27 -10.34
N VAL A 10 20.36 19.05 -10.29
CA VAL A 10 20.60 18.32 -9.03
C VAL A 10 21.76 18.92 -8.24
N SER A 11 22.81 19.39 -8.92
CA SER A 11 24.01 19.94 -8.26
C SER A 11 23.90 21.41 -7.87
N ASN A 12 22.97 22.17 -8.44
CA ASN A 12 22.87 23.62 -8.27
C ASN A 12 21.58 24.05 -7.55
N VAL A 13 21.01 23.17 -6.72
CA VAL A 13 19.93 23.57 -5.83
C VAL A 13 20.60 24.24 -4.62
N GLU A 14 20.70 25.57 -4.62
CA GLU A 14 21.20 26.35 -3.48
C GLU A 14 20.48 25.98 -2.16
N ASN A 15 19.30 25.36 -2.26
CA ASN A 15 18.49 24.84 -1.17
C ASN A 15 18.37 23.29 -1.17
N ALA A 16 19.33 22.56 -1.76
CA ALA A 16 19.29 21.08 -1.88
C ALA A 16 18.98 20.40 -0.55
N GLY A 17 19.61 20.86 0.54
CA GLY A 17 19.39 20.34 1.88
C GLY A 17 17.96 20.59 2.40
N PHE A 18 17.36 21.74 2.06
CA PHE A 18 15.98 22.04 2.41
C PHE A 18 15.00 21.14 1.66
N PHE A 19 15.15 21.00 0.35
CA PHE A 19 14.30 20.12 -0.45
C PHE A 19 14.47 18.65 -0.08
N GLN A 20 15.70 18.21 0.26
CA GLN A 20 15.95 16.87 0.78
C GLN A 20 15.21 16.64 2.10
N THR A 21 15.28 17.58 3.04
CA THR A 21 14.59 17.49 4.33
C THR A 21 13.08 17.47 4.14
N LEU A 22 12.56 18.32 3.26
CA LEU A 22 11.14 18.37 2.92
C LEU A 22 10.66 17.05 2.29
N ALA A 23 11.42 16.50 1.34
CA ALA A 23 11.13 15.21 0.71
C ALA A 23 11.09 14.08 1.74
N MET A 24 12.02 14.08 2.70
CA MET A 24 12.06 13.10 3.78
C MET A 24 10.81 13.18 4.67
N ILE A 25 10.39 14.39 5.04
CA ILE A 25 9.18 14.61 5.86
C ILE A 25 7.94 14.14 5.10
N ILE A 26 7.81 14.49 3.82
CA ILE A 26 6.68 14.08 2.98
C ILE A 26 6.65 12.56 2.83
N PHE A 27 7.79 11.90 2.65
CA PHE A 27 7.87 10.45 2.54
C PHE A 27 7.39 9.76 3.82
N ILE A 28 7.79 10.26 5.00
CA ILE A 28 7.36 9.73 6.29
C ILE A 28 5.85 9.96 6.48
N LEU A 29 5.35 11.16 6.17
CA LEU A 29 3.91 11.46 6.27
C LEU A 29 3.09 10.57 5.33
N PHE A 30 3.54 10.38 4.09
CA PHE A 30 2.91 9.46 3.15
C PHE A 30 2.85 8.04 3.72
N PHE A 31 3.95 7.55 4.29
CA PHE A 31 3.99 6.23 4.90
C PHE A 31 3.00 6.09 6.06
N VAL A 32 2.94 7.07 6.95
CA VAL A 32 1.99 7.09 8.08
C VAL A 32 0.54 7.09 7.58
N VAL A 33 0.23 7.87 6.54
CA VAL A 33 -1.11 7.90 5.93
C VAL A 33 -1.47 6.53 5.35
N VAL A 34 -0.56 5.87 4.64
CA VAL A 34 -0.78 4.53 4.08
C VAL A 34 -1.03 3.51 5.19
N VAL A 35 -0.19 3.50 6.24
CA VAL A 35 -0.36 2.61 7.40
C VAL A 35 -1.70 2.87 8.08
N TYR A 36 -2.08 4.13 8.27
CA TYR A 36 -3.37 4.50 8.84
C TYR A 36 -4.54 3.99 7.98
N ILE A 37 -4.48 4.15 6.65
CA ILE A 37 -5.48 3.62 5.72
C ILE A 37 -5.57 2.09 5.83
N VAL A 38 -4.44 1.40 5.94
CA VAL A 38 -4.40 -0.07 6.03
C VAL A 38 -4.95 -0.57 7.37
N ILE A 39 -4.66 0.12 8.49
CA ILE A 39 -5.21 -0.24 9.81
C ILE A 39 -6.70 0.09 9.90
N ASN A 40 -7.10 1.26 9.40
CA ASN A 40 -8.51 1.68 9.38
C ASN A 40 -9.32 0.98 8.30
N ARG A 41 -8.70 0.29 7.36
CA ARG A 41 -9.40 -0.62 6.45
C ARG A 41 -10.11 -1.63 7.33
N PRO A 42 -11.44 -1.53 7.43
CA PRO A 42 -12.16 -2.30 8.41
C PRO A 42 -12.02 -3.77 8.02
N LYS A 43 -11.77 -4.64 9.01
CA LYS A 43 -11.91 -6.11 8.90
C LYS A 43 -13.34 -6.55 8.50
N LYS A 44 -14.21 -5.62 8.08
CA LYS A 44 -15.60 -5.85 7.73
C LYS A 44 -15.76 -6.75 6.50
N TYR A 45 -14.74 -6.91 5.67
CA TYR A 45 -14.72 -7.95 4.63
C TYR A 45 -14.72 -9.37 5.20
N TYR A 46 -14.21 -9.58 6.43
CA TYR A 46 -14.27 -10.88 7.08
C TYR A 46 -15.52 -11.04 7.95
N SER A 47 -16.27 -9.99 8.26
CA SER A 47 -17.47 -10.14 9.09
C SER A 47 -18.64 -10.77 8.32
N GLU A 48 -18.68 -10.62 7.00
CA GLU A 48 -19.63 -11.33 6.13
C GLU A 48 -19.16 -12.76 5.84
N GLU A 49 -17.85 -12.98 5.69
CA GLU A 49 -17.24 -14.31 5.46
C GLU A 49 -17.19 -15.18 6.72
N GLU A 50 -17.01 -14.60 7.91
CA GLU A 50 -17.07 -15.29 9.21
C GLU A 50 -18.50 -15.74 9.56
N ASN A 51 -19.52 -15.06 9.00
CA ASN A 51 -20.93 -15.44 9.12
C ASN A 51 -21.46 -16.11 7.84
N ALA A 52 -20.59 -16.34 6.84
CA ALA A 52 -20.98 -17.14 5.70
C ALA A 52 -21.31 -18.52 6.24
N PRO A 53 -22.51 -19.08 5.94
CA PRO A 53 -22.82 -20.43 6.32
C PRO A 53 -21.69 -21.31 5.80
N LEU A 54 -21.03 -22.05 6.69
CA LEU A 54 -20.02 -23.06 6.33
C LEU A 54 -20.58 -23.80 5.12
N GLU A 55 -19.84 -23.77 4.01
CA GLU A 55 -20.17 -24.54 2.82
C GLU A 55 -20.39 -25.95 3.35
N LYS A 56 -21.66 -26.40 3.38
CA LYS A 56 -21.96 -27.74 3.88
C LYS A 56 -21.14 -28.64 2.99
N ASP A 57 -20.31 -29.50 3.57
CA ASP A 57 -19.72 -30.61 2.84
C ASP A 57 -20.87 -31.25 2.05
N HIS A 58 -20.89 -31.00 0.74
CA HIS A 58 -21.86 -31.56 -0.16
C HIS A 58 -21.47 -33.03 -0.30
N ASP A 59 -21.89 -33.85 0.66
CA ASP A 59 -21.86 -35.31 0.62
C ASP A 59 -22.95 -35.87 -0.33
N ASP A 60 -23.37 -35.07 -1.31
CA ASP A 60 -24.48 -35.36 -2.22
C ASP A 60 -24.06 -35.30 -3.70
N ASP A 61 -22.81 -35.70 -4.02
CA ASP A 61 -22.48 -36.06 -5.42
C ASP A 61 -21.51 -37.27 -5.53
N LYS A 62 -22.13 -38.46 -5.47
CA LYS A 62 -22.05 -39.51 -6.50
C LYS A 62 -20.77 -40.36 -6.63
N PHE A 63 -20.87 -41.66 -6.27
CA PHE A 63 -20.47 -42.89 -7.01
C PHE A 63 -20.74 -44.09 -6.05
N THR A 64 -21.45 -45.17 -6.37
CA THR A 64 -21.23 -46.13 -7.46
C THR A 64 -22.50 -46.92 -7.80
N LEU A 65 -22.49 -47.47 -9.03
CA LEU A 65 -23.32 -48.55 -9.59
C LEU A 65 -23.64 -49.71 -8.62
#